data_AF-A0A2P8HHT8-F1
#
_entry.id   AF-A0A2P8HHT8-F1
#
_cell.length_a   1.000
_cell.length_b   1.000
_cell.length_c   1.000
_cell.angle_alpha   90.00
_cell.angle_beta   90.00
_cell.angle_gamma   90.00
#
_symmetry.space_group_name_H-M   'P 1'
#
loop_
_entity.id
_entity.type
_entity.pdbx_description
1 polymer ?
#
loop_
_entity_poly.entity_id
_entity_poly.type
_entity_poly.pdbx_seq_one_letter_code
_entity_poly.pdbx_strand_id
1 'polypeptide(L)'
;MKQRTFGQTVYELRLRHDFSLRELSKASGVSYSHIHQIEKGLAAPSRDTVMAIADAMTEAVPDDLLMLAGYVPRGAVAETPEDAPVFQGSLFAERTAACLQESGASLGALAAATNVEECIWERWLRPASYWVPSQEPAPALMTLYKAARFLGVSPDYLAGYTEEQNSYHPLAPRPKNLRDVLFSDDFVFDHMPLDEDDKERLARMVYVIFDES
;
A
#
# COMPACT_ATOMS: atom_id res chain seq x y z
N MET A 1 13.18 23.37 -20.03
CA MET A 1 14.01 23.12 -18.83
C MET A 1 14.31 21.62 -18.79
N LYS A 2 15.58 21.19 -18.63
CA LYS A 2 15.90 19.75 -18.52
C LYS A 2 15.34 19.22 -17.20
N GLN A 3 14.51 18.17 -17.24
CA GLN A 3 14.09 17.45 -16.03
C GLN A 3 15.33 16.85 -15.36
N ARG A 4 15.46 17.03 -14.03
CA ARG A 4 16.51 16.37 -13.24
C ARG A 4 16.19 14.89 -13.13
N THR A 5 17.19 14.05 -13.33
CA THR A 5 17.06 12.61 -13.12
C THR A 5 17.44 12.23 -11.69
N PHE A 6 16.94 11.11 -11.20
CA PHE A 6 17.34 10.54 -9.90
C PHE A 6 18.87 10.53 -9.71
N GLY A 7 19.60 10.01 -10.70
CA GLY A 7 21.06 9.92 -10.64
C GLY A 7 21.77 11.27 -10.47
N GLN A 8 21.25 12.32 -11.12
CA GLN A 8 21.79 13.67 -10.96
C GLN A 8 21.53 14.23 -9.56
N THR A 9 20.33 14.00 -9.03
CA THR A 9 19.97 14.42 -7.67
C THR A 9 20.82 13.71 -6.62
N VAL A 10 21.04 12.39 -6.75
CA VAL A 10 21.93 11.63 -5.87
C VAL A 10 23.37 12.17 -5.94
N TYR A 11 23.88 12.45 -7.13
CA TYR A 11 25.22 13.03 -7.30
C TYR A 11 25.36 14.40 -6.60
N GLU A 12 24.38 15.29 -6.79
CA GLU A 12 24.37 16.63 -6.17
C GLU A 12 24.28 16.55 -4.64
N LEU A 13 23.38 15.71 -4.11
CA LEU A 13 23.23 15.49 -2.68
C LEU A 13 24.51 14.92 -2.08
N ARG A 14 25.13 13.94 -2.76
CA ARG A 14 26.36 13.31 -2.28
C ARG A 14 27.49 14.34 -2.14
N LEU A 15 27.64 15.23 -3.13
CA LEU A 15 28.64 16.28 -3.06
C LEU A 15 28.33 17.35 -2.01
N ARG A 16 27.05 17.69 -1.80
CA ARG A 16 26.64 18.65 -0.78
C ARG A 16 26.93 18.15 0.64
N HIS A 17 26.88 16.83 0.84
CA HIS A 17 27.20 16.17 2.10
C HIS A 17 28.68 15.75 2.24
N ASP A 18 29.57 16.22 1.35
CA ASP A 18 30.98 15.84 1.30
C ASP A 18 31.22 14.32 1.28
N PHE A 19 30.25 13.55 0.78
CA PHE A 19 30.38 12.10 0.66
C PHE A 19 31.19 11.73 -0.58
N SER A 20 32.21 10.92 -0.39
CA SER A 20 32.76 10.10 -1.46
C SER A 20 31.75 9.01 -1.83
N LEU A 21 31.86 8.49 -3.06
CA LEU A 21 31.09 7.31 -3.49
C LEU A 21 31.28 6.11 -2.54
N ARG A 22 32.46 5.97 -1.92
CA ARG A 22 32.75 4.88 -0.97
C ARG A 22 32.06 5.09 0.37
N GLU A 23 31.95 6.33 0.83
CA GLU A 23 31.24 6.66 2.08
C GLU A 23 29.75 6.48 1.91
N LEU A 24 29.17 6.96 0.80
CA LEU A 24 27.76 6.69 0.50
C LEU A 24 27.49 5.19 0.35
N SER A 25 28.40 4.45 -0.28
CA SER A 25 28.29 2.98 -0.37
C SER A 25 28.26 2.31 0.99
N LYS A 26 29.13 2.75 1.91
CA LYS A 26 29.18 2.21 3.28
C LYS A 26 27.93 2.59 4.08
N ALA A 27 27.44 3.82 3.93
CA ALA A 27 26.29 4.32 4.67
C ALA A 27 24.96 3.72 4.20
N SER A 28 24.79 3.56 2.88
CA SER A 28 23.56 3.01 2.27
C SER A 28 23.57 1.48 2.16
N GLY A 29 24.72 0.82 2.30
CA GLY A 29 24.84 -0.62 2.02
C GLY A 29 24.75 -0.97 0.53
N VAL A 30 24.60 0.03 -0.36
CA VAL A 30 24.56 -0.15 -1.81
C VAL A 30 25.99 -0.17 -2.35
N SER A 31 26.31 -1.07 -3.28
CA SER A 31 27.68 -1.16 -3.81
C SER A 31 28.13 0.11 -4.54
N TYR A 32 29.39 0.49 -4.34
CA TYR A 32 30.04 1.62 -5.03
C TYR A 32 29.78 1.62 -6.54
N SER A 33 29.94 0.47 -7.19
CA SER A 33 29.77 0.33 -8.65
C SER A 33 28.32 0.61 -9.07
N HIS A 34 27.35 0.18 -8.27
CA HIS A 34 25.93 0.41 -8.55
C HIS A 34 25.55 1.87 -8.35
N ILE A 35 26.00 2.52 -7.26
CA ILE A 35 25.82 3.97 -7.05
C ILE A 35 26.44 4.77 -8.21
N HIS A 36 27.64 4.40 -8.65
CA HIS A 36 28.31 5.08 -9.76
C HIS A 36 27.52 4.97 -11.07
N GLN A 37 26.98 3.78 -11.38
CA GLN A 37 26.12 3.58 -12.56
C GLN A 37 24.82 4.36 -12.47
N ILE A 38 24.20 4.41 -11.28
CA ILE A 38 23.01 5.22 -10.99
C ILE A 38 23.27 6.71 -11.24
N GLU A 39 24.36 7.28 -10.70
CA GLU A 39 24.70 8.70 -10.86
C GLU A 39 24.94 9.07 -12.33
N LYS A 40 25.42 8.12 -13.14
CA LYS A 40 25.62 8.27 -14.58
C LYS A 40 24.37 8.01 -15.42
N GLY A 41 23.27 7.59 -14.79
CA GLY A 41 22.03 7.21 -15.48
C GLY A 41 22.15 5.91 -16.29
N LEU A 42 23.13 5.07 -15.96
CA LEU A 42 23.40 3.80 -16.64
C LEU A 42 22.64 2.61 -16.01
N ALA A 43 22.12 2.78 -14.80
CA ALA A 43 21.33 1.77 -14.09
C ALA A 43 20.13 2.42 -13.41
N ALA A 44 18.97 1.77 -13.50
CA ALA A 44 17.79 2.12 -12.72
C ALA A 44 17.91 1.48 -11.32
N PRO A 45 17.75 2.25 -10.23
CA PRO A 45 17.78 1.70 -8.88
C PRO A 45 16.50 0.91 -8.59
N SER A 46 16.57 -0.09 -7.71
CA SER A 46 15.36 -0.66 -7.12
C SER A 46 14.75 0.28 -6.08
N ARG A 47 13.47 0.13 -5.76
CA ARG A 47 12.81 0.89 -4.69
C ARG A 47 13.57 0.83 -3.36
N ASP A 48 14.04 -0.35 -2.98
CA ASP A 48 14.82 -0.55 -1.74
C ASP A 48 16.18 0.16 -1.82
N THR A 49 16.79 0.21 -2.99
CA THR A 49 18.04 0.95 -3.23
C THR A 49 17.83 2.45 -3.11
N VAL A 50 16.71 2.98 -3.64
CA VAL A 50 16.34 4.39 -3.49
C VAL A 50 16.15 4.75 -2.02
N MET A 51 15.45 3.89 -1.27
CA MET A 51 15.23 4.08 0.17
C MET A 51 16.54 4.01 0.95
N ALA A 52 17.39 3.03 0.66
CA ALA A 52 18.68 2.88 1.34
C ALA A 52 19.62 4.07 1.08
N ILE A 53 19.59 4.64 -0.12
CA ILE A 53 20.32 5.88 -0.45
C ILE A 53 19.71 7.08 0.29
N ALA A 54 18.38 7.18 0.32
CA ALA A 54 17.67 8.25 1.03
C ALA A 54 17.97 8.22 2.54
N ASP A 55 17.89 7.05 3.18
CA ASP A 55 18.15 6.88 4.62
C ASP A 55 19.60 7.19 4.98
N ALA A 56 20.54 6.95 4.06
CA ALA A 56 21.95 7.29 4.23
C ALA A 56 22.22 8.81 4.13
N MET A 57 21.26 9.60 3.62
CA MET A 57 21.40 11.02 3.33
C MET A 57 20.41 11.82 4.18
N THR A 58 20.90 12.50 5.23
CA THR A 58 20.03 13.16 6.24
C THR A 58 19.11 14.26 5.69
N GLU A 59 19.46 14.91 4.57
CA GLU A 59 18.61 15.93 3.92
C GLU A 59 17.75 15.40 2.77
N ALA A 60 17.90 14.12 2.40
CA ALA A 60 17.10 13.56 1.33
C ALA A 60 15.67 13.33 1.83
N VAL A 61 14.70 13.95 1.16
CA VAL A 61 13.29 13.58 1.31
C VAL A 61 13.08 12.26 0.54
N PRO A 62 12.81 11.13 1.21
CA PRO A 62 12.73 9.83 0.54
C PRO A 62 11.66 9.80 -0.56
N ASP A 63 10.56 10.52 -0.35
CA ASP A 63 9.46 10.61 -1.29
C ASP A 63 9.86 11.33 -2.60
N ASP A 64 10.65 12.41 -2.52
CA ASP A 64 11.19 13.10 -3.70
C ASP A 64 12.12 12.20 -4.51
N LEU A 65 12.98 11.46 -3.82
CA LEU A 65 13.89 10.50 -4.45
C LEU A 65 13.14 9.33 -5.09
N LEU A 66 12.08 8.84 -4.46
CA LEU A 66 11.19 7.83 -5.03
C LEU A 66 10.53 8.34 -6.31
N MET A 67 9.96 9.56 -6.30
CA MET A 67 9.33 10.14 -7.48
C MET A 67 10.32 10.31 -8.64
N LEU A 68 11.52 10.81 -8.36
CA LEU A 68 12.58 10.97 -9.37
C LEU A 68 13.08 9.64 -9.94
N ALA A 69 12.96 8.56 -9.18
CA ALA A 69 13.29 7.19 -9.61
C ALA A 69 12.11 6.47 -10.29
N GLY A 70 10.95 7.12 -10.43
CA GLY A 70 9.76 6.53 -11.06
C GLY A 70 8.89 5.69 -10.10
N TYR A 71 9.05 5.87 -8.79
CA TYR A 71 8.28 5.17 -7.76
C TYR A 71 7.30 6.09 -7.06
N VAL A 72 6.15 5.53 -6.67
CA VAL A 72 5.17 6.23 -5.84
C VAL A 72 5.67 6.29 -4.38
N PRO A 73 5.71 7.49 -3.76
CA PRO A 73 6.01 7.70 -2.35
C PRO A 73 5.25 6.77 -1.41
N ARG A 74 5.91 6.34 -0.33
CA ARG A 74 5.30 5.40 0.65
C ARG A 74 4.14 6.05 1.42
N GLY A 75 4.16 7.39 1.50
CA GLY A 75 3.15 8.25 2.11
C GLY A 75 2.37 9.13 1.12
N ALA A 76 2.48 8.91 -0.19
CA ALA A 76 1.44 9.33 -1.13
C ALA A 76 0.24 8.40 -0.89
N VAL A 77 -0.43 8.60 0.25
CA VAL A 77 -1.87 8.39 0.35
C VAL A 77 -2.41 9.03 -0.91
N ALA A 78 -3.00 8.20 -1.80
CA ALA A 78 -4.02 8.71 -2.69
C ALA A 78 -4.86 9.63 -1.82
N GLU A 79 -4.85 10.94 -2.10
CA GLU A 79 -5.48 11.95 -1.26
C GLU A 79 -6.83 11.39 -0.84
N THR A 80 -6.95 10.96 0.42
CA THR A 80 -8.25 10.54 0.93
C THR A 80 -9.09 11.79 0.75
N PRO A 81 -10.20 11.75 0.00
CA PRO A 81 -11.03 12.92 -0.22
C PRO A 81 -11.22 13.63 1.12
N GLU A 82 -11.15 14.97 1.18
CA GLU A 82 -11.34 15.70 2.46
C GLU A 82 -12.64 15.27 3.17
N ASP A 83 -13.64 14.83 2.38
CA ASP A 83 -14.93 14.32 2.81
C ASP A 83 -15.00 12.79 2.99
N ALA A 84 -13.86 12.09 3.01
CA ALA A 84 -13.82 10.65 3.21
C ALA A 84 -14.29 10.28 4.63
N PRO A 85 -15.07 9.20 4.79
CA PRO A 85 -15.56 8.82 6.10
C PRO A 85 -14.41 8.34 7.00
N VAL A 86 -14.47 8.72 8.28
CA VAL A 86 -13.47 8.35 9.28
C VAL A 86 -13.80 6.99 9.87
N PHE A 87 -12.78 6.13 10.00
CA PHE A 87 -12.92 4.79 10.58
C PHE A 87 -13.43 4.86 12.02
N GLN A 88 -14.54 4.16 12.31
CA GLN A 88 -15.16 4.14 13.63
C GLN A 88 -14.78 2.85 14.38
N GLY A 89 -13.68 2.89 15.13
CA GLY A 89 -13.14 1.72 15.84
C GLY A 89 -14.11 1.08 16.84
N SER A 90 -14.94 1.88 17.51
CA SER A 90 -15.96 1.38 18.45
C SER A 90 -17.05 0.57 17.73
N LEU A 91 -17.61 1.11 16.65
CA LEU A 91 -18.61 0.41 15.83
C LEU A 91 -18.01 -0.82 15.17
N PHE A 92 -16.76 -0.74 14.72
CA PHE A 92 -16.04 -1.88 14.18
C PHE A 92 -15.94 -3.04 15.17
N ALA A 93 -15.54 -2.75 16.41
CA ALA A 93 -15.45 -3.75 17.46
C ALA A 93 -16.81 -4.38 17.76
N GLU A 94 -17.83 -3.54 17.96
CA GLU A 94 -19.20 -3.96 18.28
C GLU A 94 -19.81 -4.82 17.17
N ARG A 95 -19.75 -4.34 15.92
CA ARG A 95 -20.33 -5.02 14.76
C ARG A 95 -19.61 -6.32 14.46
N THR A 96 -18.28 -6.34 14.54
CA THR A 96 -17.52 -7.59 14.34
C THR A 96 -17.87 -8.63 15.41
N ALA A 97 -17.98 -8.22 16.68
CA ALA A 97 -18.36 -9.12 17.76
C ALA A 97 -19.80 -9.65 17.58
N ALA A 98 -20.74 -8.79 17.19
CA ALA A 98 -22.11 -9.19 16.90
C ALA A 98 -22.18 -10.20 15.74
N CYS A 99 -21.50 -9.94 14.62
CA CYS A 99 -21.46 -10.85 13.48
C CYS A 99 -20.81 -12.21 13.81
N LEU A 100 -19.77 -12.23 14.66
CA LEU A 100 -19.18 -13.49 15.14
C LEU A 100 -20.17 -14.29 15.99
N GLN A 101 -20.93 -13.63 16.86
CA GLN A 101 -21.96 -14.28 17.66
C GLN A 101 -23.12 -14.82 16.82
N GLU A 102 -23.59 -14.04 15.84
CA GLU A 102 -24.70 -14.42 14.95
C GLU A 102 -24.33 -15.58 14.01
N SER A 103 -23.12 -15.57 13.47
CA SER A 103 -22.62 -16.63 12.58
C SER A 103 -22.14 -17.89 13.32
N GLY A 104 -21.93 -17.79 14.64
CA GLY A 104 -21.32 -18.86 15.45
C GLY A 104 -19.85 -19.12 15.12
N ALA A 105 -19.20 -18.24 14.35
CA ALA A 105 -17.80 -18.37 13.97
C ALA A 105 -16.87 -18.05 15.15
N SER A 106 -15.74 -18.74 15.23
CA SER A 106 -14.71 -18.46 16.24
C SER A 106 -13.79 -17.32 15.81
N LEU A 107 -13.20 -16.64 16.80
CA LEU A 107 -12.21 -15.60 16.54
C LEU A 107 -10.98 -16.15 15.81
N GLY A 108 -10.52 -17.35 16.17
CA GLY A 108 -9.44 -18.05 15.47
C GLY A 108 -9.75 -18.32 13.98
N ALA A 109 -11.00 -18.59 13.61
CA ALA A 109 -11.38 -18.75 12.20
C ALA A 109 -11.31 -17.43 11.42
N LEU A 110 -11.74 -16.32 12.04
CA LEU A 110 -11.60 -14.98 11.47
C LEU A 110 -10.12 -14.57 11.32
N ALA A 111 -9.31 -14.84 12.34
CA ALA A 111 -7.87 -14.62 12.32
C ALA A 111 -7.20 -15.37 11.16
N ALA A 112 -7.52 -16.66 11.00
CA ALA A 112 -7.04 -17.47 9.89
C ALA A 112 -7.49 -16.91 8.52
N ALA A 113 -8.77 -16.55 8.36
CA ALA A 113 -9.32 -16.01 7.11
C ALA A 113 -8.68 -14.67 6.70
N THR A 114 -8.31 -13.85 7.68
CA THR A 114 -7.72 -12.52 7.45
C THR A 114 -6.21 -12.56 7.34
N ASN A 115 -5.56 -13.67 7.69
CA ASN A 115 -4.11 -13.79 7.87
C ASN A 115 -3.58 -12.75 8.87
N VAL A 116 -4.31 -12.57 9.97
CA VAL A 116 -3.98 -11.67 11.07
C VAL A 116 -4.02 -12.48 12.36
N GLU A 117 -3.03 -12.29 13.23
CA GLU A 117 -2.97 -13.02 14.50
C GLU A 117 -4.20 -12.75 15.38
N GLU A 118 -4.66 -13.78 16.08
CA GLU A 118 -5.83 -13.69 16.96
C GLU A 118 -5.65 -12.62 18.05
N CYS A 119 -4.42 -12.44 18.57
CA CYS A 119 -4.12 -11.42 19.57
C CYS A 119 -4.32 -9.97 19.08
N ILE A 120 -4.27 -9.74 17.75
CA ILE A 120 -4.54 -8.44 17.14
C ILE A 120 -6.05 -8.23 17.08
N TRP A 121 -6.80 -9.26 16.68
CA TRP A 121 -8.26 -9.24 16.69
C TRP A 121 -8.82 -9.04 18.10
N GLU A 122 -8.33 -9.77 19.09
CA GLU A 122 -8.72 -9.60 20.49
C GLU A 122 -8.53 -8.16 20.97
N ARG A 123 -7.47 -7.48 20.48
CA ARG A 123 -7.18 -6.09 20.82
C ARG A 123 -8.15 -5.13 20.15
N TRP A 124 -8.40 -5.30 18.85
CA TRP A 124 -9.38 -4.48 18.14
C TRP A 124 -10.81 -4.66 18.64
N LEU A 125 -11.16 -5.85 19.15
CA LEU A 125 -12.48 -6.14 19.69
C LEU A 125 -12.63 -5.77 21.17
N ARG A 126 -11.62 -5.14 21.78
CA ARG A 126 -11.76 -4.62 23.15
C ARG A 126 -12.82 -3.52 23.20
N PRO A 127 -13.50 -3.37 24.34
CA PRO A 127 -14.49 -2.32 24.52
C PRO A 127 -13.91 -0.94 24.14
N ALA A 128 -14.74 -0.13 23.48
CA ALA A 128 -14.38 1.18 22.92
C ALA A 128 -13.68 2.16 23.89
N SER A 129 -13.83 1.96 25.20
CA SER A 129 -13.14 2.75 26.24
C SER A 129 -11.61 2.68 26.20
N TYR A 130 -11.04 1.76 25.42
CA TYR A 130 -9.58 1.55 25.31
C TYR A 130 -8.99 1.92 23.95
N TRP A 131 -9.81 2.31 22.96
CA TRP A 131 -9.29 2.60 21.64
C TRP A 131 -8.58 3.95 21.60
N VAL A 132 -7.26 3.92 21.43
CA VAL A 132 -6.43 5.12 21.27
C VAL A 132 -5.74 5.00 19.91
N PRO A 133 -6.06 5.83 18.91
CA PRO A 133 -5.56 5.67 17.54
C PRO A 133 -4.03 5.66 17.41
N SER A 134 -3.33 6.36 18.31
CA SER A 134 -1.86 6.36 18.36
C SER A 134 -1.25 5.07 18.90
N GLN A 135 -2.03 4.19 19.52
CA GLN A 135 -1.58 2.92 20.11
C GLN A 135 -2.26 1.69 19.48
N GLU A 136 -3.46 1.84 18.93
CA GLU A 136 -4.25 0.79 18.31
C GLU A 136 -4.56 1.18 16.85
N PRO A 137 -3.67 0.86 15.90
CA PRO A 137 -3.88 1.23 14.51
C PRO A 137 -5.11 0.52 13.96
N ALA A 138 -5.87 1.23 13.12
CA ALA A 138 -7.00 0.66 12.40
C ALA A 138 -6.54 -0.55 11.55
N PRO A 139 -7.42 -1.55 11.34
CA PRO A 139 -7.12 -2.65 10.45
C PRO A 139 -6.79 -2.14 9.05
N ALA A 140 -5.81 -2.77 8.41
CA ALA A 140 -5.49 -2.48 7.02
C ALA A 140 -6.72 -2.73 6.13
N LEU A 141 -6.82 -1.99 5.02
CA LEU A 141 -7.98 -2.08 4.11
C LEU A 141 -8.26 -3.53 3.67
N MET A 142 -7.22 -4.30 3.33
CA MET A 142 -7.42 -5.70 2.91
C MET A 142 -7.88 -6.60 4.06
N THR A 143 -7.45 -6.33 5.29
CA THR A 143 -7.92 -7.05 6.48
C THR A 143 -9.41 -6.82 6.68
N LEU A 144 -9.85 -5.57 6.57
CA LEU A 144 -11.27 -5.19 6.66
C LEU A 144 -12.11 -5.91 5.60
N TYR A 145 -11.66 -5.93 4.33
CA TYR A 145 -12.39 -6.62 3.25
C TYR A 145 -12.47 -8.13 3.46
N LYS A 146 -11.38 -8.76 3.91
CA LYS A 146 -11.38 -10.20 4.23
C LYS A 146 -12.31 -10.53 5.39
N ALA A 147 -12.30 -9.70 6.44
CA ALA A 147 -13.19 -9.86 7.58
C ALA A 147 -14.66 -9.70 7.17
N ALA A 148 -14.98 -8.66 6.40
CA ALA A 148 -16.30 -8.41 5.87
C ALA A 148 -16.82 -9.60 5.05
N ARG A 149 -15.99 -10.10 4.11
CA ARG A 149 -16.29 -11.30 3.32
C ARG A 149 -16.54 -12.52 4.20
N PHE A 150 -15.69 -12.74 5.20
CA PHE A 150 -15.83 -13.87 6.13
C PHE A 150 -17.13 -13.81 6.94
N LEU A 151 -17.53 -12.60 7.35
CA LEU A 151 -18.73 -12.36 8.16
C LEU A 151 -20.00 -12.18 7.33
N GLY A 152 -19.91 -12.16 6.00
CA GLY A 152 -21.06 -11.99 5.10
C GLY A 152 -21.67 -10.58 5.11
N VAL A 153 -20.86 -9.56 5.41
CA VAL A 153 -21.27 -8.15 5.45
C VAL A 153 -20.35 -7.29 4.57
N SER A 154 -20.68 -6.02 4.40
CA SER A 154 -19.83 -5.05 3.70
C SER A 154 -18.69 -4.53 4.60
N PRO A 155 -17.52 -4.20 4.01
CA PRO A 155 -16.41 -3.58 4.74
C PRO A 155 -16.79 -2.19 5.29
N ASP A 156 -17.70 -1.50 4.61
CA ASP A 156 -18.15 -0.16 4.98
C ASP A 156 -19.05 -0.19 6.21
N TYR A 157 -19.93 -1.19 6.30
CA TYR A 157 -20.68 -1.44 7.53
C TYR A 157 -19.73 -1.77 8.68
N LEU A 158 -18.75 -2.67 8.50
CA LEU A 158 -17.80 -2.97 9.57
C LEU A 158 -16.99 -1.73 9.99
N ALA A 159 -16.56 -0.90 9.05
CA ALA A 159 -15.80 0.31 9.35
C ALA A 159 -16.62 1.45 9.99
N GLY A 160 -17.95 1.31 10.04
CA GLY A 160 -18.85 2.36 10.53
C GLY A 160 -19.13 3.47 9.52
N TYR A 161 -18.96 3.22 8.22
CA TYR A 161 -19.26 4.19 7.16
C TYR A 161 -20.73 4.18 6.75
N THR A 162 -21.41 3.06 6.97
CA THR A 162 -22.83 2.85 6.67
C THR A 162 -23.54 2.16 7.84
N GLU A 163 -24.86 2.31 7.93
CA GLU A 163 -25.69 1.62 8.93
C GLU A 163 -26.16 0.24 8.44
N GLU A 164 -26.34 0.09 7.13
CA GLU A 164 -26.86 -1.15 6.53
C GLU A 164 -25.74 -2.15 6.23
N GLN A 165 -25.93 -3.41 6.61
CA GLN A 165 -24.92 -4.46 6.52
C GLN A 165 -24.30 -4.63 5.12
N ASN A 166 -25.09 -4.48 4.06
CA ASN A 166 -24.66 -4.70 2.67
C ASN A 166 -24.57 -3.41 1.84
N SER A 167 -24.47 -2.26 2.50
CA SER A 167 -24.39 -0.96 1.85
C SER A 167 -22.96 -0.44 1.75
N TYR A 168 -22.72 0.39 0.73
CA TYR A 168 -21.41 0.92 0.39
C TYR A 168 -21.44 2.45 0.37
N HIS A 169 -20.52 3.08 1.10
CA HIS A 169 -20.31 4.51 1.09
C HIS A 169 -19.55 4.94 -0.19
N PRO A 170 -20.00 5.98 -0.91
CA PRO A 170 -19.39 6.39 -2.18
C PRO A 170 -17.92 6.82 -2.07
N LEU A 171 -17.57 7.49 -0.96
CA LEU A 171 -16.21 8.01 -0.72
C LEU A 171 -15.37 7.11 0.19
N ALA A 172 -15.86 5.92 0.55
CA ALA A 172 -15.05 5.00 1.36
C ALA A 172 -13.80 4.54 0.60
N PRO A 173 -12.68 4.33 1.30
CA PRO A 173 -11.46 3.83 0.68
C PRO A 173 -11.71 2.46 0.02
N ARG A 174 -11.24 2.31 -1.22
CA ARG A 174 -11.36 1.08 -2.02
C ARG A 174 -9.97 0.57 -2.44
N PRO A 175 -9.76 -0.75 -2.50
CA PRO A 175 -8.65 -1.30 -3.26
C PRO A 175 -8.72 -0.80 -4.71
N LYS A 176 -7.55 -0.64 -5.34
CA LYS A 176 -7.49 -0.34 -6.77
C LYS A 176 -8.12 -1.49 -7.55
N ASN A 177 -8.96 -1.16 -8.52
CA ASN A 177 -9.47 -2.14 -9.46
C ASN A 177 -8.36 -2.51 -10.44
N LEU A 178 -8.09 -3.80 -10.62
CA LEU A 178 -7.04 -4.27 -11.52
C LEU A 178 -7.29 -3.82 -12.97
N ARG A 179 -8.55 -3.79 -13.42
CA ARG A 179 -8.90 -3.31 -14.75
C ARG A 179 -8.56 -1.82 -14.88
N ASP A 180 -8.96 -1.00 -13.92
CA ASP A 180 -8.62 0.43 -13.96
C ASP A 180 -7.10 0.65 -14.00
N VAL A 181 -6.34 -0.14 -13.23
CA VAL A 181 -4.87 -0.11 -13.26
C VAL A 181 -4.34 -0.48 -14.64
N LEU A 182 -4.75 -1.62 -15.21
CA LEU A 182 -4.27 -2.10 -16.52
C LEU A 182 -4.51 -1.09 -17.65
N PHE A 183 -5.62 -0.35 -17.57
CA PHE A 183 -6.04 0.60 -18.61
C PHE A 183 -5.64 2.05 -18.33
N SER A 184 -5.19 2.42 -17.12
CA SER A 184 -4.74 3.78 -16.81
C SER A 184 -3.28 4.05 -17.19
N ASP A 185 -2.44 3.02 -17.13
CA ASP A 185 -0.98 3.18 -17.27
C ASP A 185 -0.44 2.45 -18.50
N ASP A 186 0.75 2.86 -18.94
CA ASP A 186 1.52 2.15 -19.97
C ASP A 186 2.20 0.93 -19.34
N PHE A 187 1.75 -0.28 -19.70
CA PHE A 187 2.33 -1.53 -19.20
C PHE A 187 3.28 -2.16 -20.21
N VAL A 188 4.30 -2.81 -19.65
CA VAL A 188 5.24 -3.65 -20.38
C VAL A 188 5.26 -5.03 -19.73
N PHE A 189 5.14 -6.09 -20.53
CA PHE A 189 5.30 -7.47 -20.11
C PHE A 189 6.49 -8.09 -20.85
N ASP A 190 7.52 -8.53 -20.12
CA ASP A 190 8.77 -9.06 -20.69
C ASP A 190 9.41 -8.15 -21.77
N HIS A 191 9.46 -6.85 -21.48
CA HIS A 191 9.95 -5.80 -22.40
C HIS A 191 9.08 -5.54 -23.65
N MET A 192 7.90 -6.17 -23.76
CA MET A 192 6.92 -5.89 -24.81
C MET A 192 5.82 -4.96 -24.28
N PRO A 193 5.56 -3.80 -24.93
CA PRO A 193 4.45 -2.95 -24.54
C PRO A 193 3.13 -3.69 -24.76
N LEU A 194 2.24 -3.61 -23.77
CA LEU A 194 0.89 -4.19 -23.86
C LEU A 194 -0.03 -3.18 -24.52
N ASP A 195 -0.54 -3.51 -25.70
CA ASP A 195 -1.59 -2.72 -26.35
C ASP A 195 -2.97 -2.98 -25.74
N GLU A 196 -3.99 -2.26 -26.21
CA GLU A 196 -5.35 -2.35 -25.69
C GLU A 196 -5.98 -3.74 -25.91
N ASP A 197 -5.65 -4.42 -27.01
CA ASP A 197 -6.15 -5.75 -27.31
C ASP A 197 -5.51 -6.79 -26.37
N ASP A 198 -4.22 -6.66 -26.08
CA ASP A 198 -3.47 -7.48 -25.13
C ASP A 198 -3.97 -7.27 -23.69
N LYS A 199 -4.22 -6.02 -23.28
CA LYS A 199 -4.81 -5.69 -21.98
C LYS A 199 -6.19 -6.34 -21.81
N GLU A 200 -7.03 -6.27 -22.84
CA GLU A 200 -8.37 -6.91 -22.82
C GLU A 200 -8.27 -8.44 -22.82
N ARG A 201 -7.26 -9.00 -23.51
CA ARG A 201 -6.98 -10.45 -23.45
C ARG A 201 -6.55 -10.87 -22.04
N LEU A 202 -5.66 -10.12 -21.41
CA LEU A 202 -5.18 -10.38 -20.05
C LEU A 202 -6.33 -10.26 -19.04
N ALA A 203 -7.15 -9.21 -19.13
CA ALA A 203 -8.32 -9.04 -18.27
C ALA A 203 -9.28 -10.25 -18.39
N ARG A 204 -9.58 -10.71 -19.61
CA ARG A 204 -10.40 -11.90 -19.84
C ARG A 204 -9.77 -13.17 -19.26
N MET A 205 -8.46 -13.37 -19.41
CA MET A 205 -7.76 -14.51 -18.81
C MET A 205 -7.89 -14.50 -17.29
N VAL A 206 -7.71 -13.34 -16.66
CA VAL A 206 -7.88 -13.17 -15.22
C VAL A 206 -9.32 -13.49 -14.81
N TYR A 207 -10.32 -12.96 -15.51
CA TYR A 207 -11.71 -13.30 -15.23
C TYR A 207 -11.95 -14.80 -15.31
N VAL A 208 -11.50 -15.47 -16.37
CA VAL A 208 -11.64 -16.94 -16.50
C VAL A 208 -11.01 -17.71 -15.34
N ILE A 209 -9.87 -17.25 -14.82
CA ILE A 209 -9.20 -17.89 -13.67
C ILE A 209 -10.00 -17.74 -12.37
N PHE A 210 -10.69 -16.60 -12.19
CA PHE A 210 -11.41 -16.28 -10.96
C PHE A 210 -12.93 -16.49 -11.04
N ASP A 211 -13.49 -16.77 -12.22
CA ASP A 211 -14.91 -17.08 -12.47
C ASP A 211 -15.24 -18.56 -12.24
N GLU A 212 -14.28 -19.35 -11.76
CA GLU A 212 -14.55 -20.68 -11.21
C GLU A 212 -14.87 -20.60 -9.70
N SER A 213 -16.18 -20.53 -9.40
CA SER A 213 -16.88 -20.79 -8.10
C SER A 213 -17.37 -19.59 -7.29
#